data_AF-A0A960WYW8-F1
#
_entry.id   AF-A0A960WYW8-F1
#
_cell.length_a   1.000
_cell.length_b   1.000
_cell.length_c   1.000
_cell.angle_alpha   90.00
_cell.angle_beta   90.00
_cell.angle_gamma   90.00
#
_symmetry.space_group_name_H-M   'P 1'
#
loop_
_entity.id
_entity.type
_entity.pdbx_description
1 polymer ?
#
loop_
_entity_poly.entity_id
_entity_poly.type
_entity_poly.pdbx_seq_one_letter_code
_entity_poly.pdbx_strand_id
1 'polypeptide(L)'
;MNTLFNKADEVSRREFVMRAAKTCLGVTAAPLLLGGRAQAAFEGSSKLKHVPTARNVIYLYMSGGMSHLDTFNCQPGTEEAGPVQHIKTSADGVLLSEYLPNTARQMHNVAIINSMSSTQGAHAQGNYFMHTSYTLR
;
A
#
# COMPACT_ATOMS: atom_id res chain seq x y z
N MET A 1 10.63 15.61 34.36
CA MET A 1 10.65 17.03 33.92
C MET A 1 11.53 17.26 32.67
N ASN A 2 11.69 16.31 31.74
CA ASN A 2 12.62 16.47 30.59
C ASN A 2 12.00 16.28 29.19
N THR A 3 10.67 16.32 29.02
CA THR A 3 10.04 16.06 27.71
C THR A 3 9.24 17.24 27.13
N LEU A 4 9.27 18.41 27.78
CA LEU A 4 8.54 19.60 27.32
C LEU A 4 9.36 20.53 26.40
N PHE A 5 10.68 20.36 26.32
CA PHE A 5 11.57 21.33 25.64
C PHE A 5 12.12 20.87 24.27
N ASN A 6 11.83 19.63 23.81
CA ASN A 6 12.39 19.08 22.57
C ASN A 6 11.32 18.59 21.57
N LYS A 7 10.33 19.43 21.28
CA LYS A 7 9.47 19.25 20.09
C LYS A 7 9.38 20.55 19.30
N ALA A 8 10.51 20.98 18.76
CA ALA A 8 10.50 21.77 17.53
C ALA A 8 10.44 20.77 16.36
N ASP A 9 9.28 20.13 16.16
CA ASP A 9 9.04 19.43 14.89
C ASP A 9 9.13 20.49 13.79
N GLU A 10 9.89 20.19 12.72
CA GLU A 10 9.89 21.04 11.52
C GLU A 10 8.44 21.19 11.03
N VAL A 11 8.04 22.41 10.67
CA VAL A 11 6.69 22.66 10.17
C VAL A 11 6.48 21.80 8.93
N SER A 12 5.70 20.73 9.07
CA SER A 12 5.39 19.86 7.95
C SER A 12 4.72 20.70 6.84
N ARG A 13 4.96 20.36 5.56
CA ARG A 13 4.34 21.08 4.43
C ARG A 13 2.82 21.25 4.60
N ARG A 14 2.18 20.20 5.16
CA ARG A 14 0.76 20.20 5.50
C ARG A 14 0.42 21.27 6.53
N GLU A 15 1.20 21.37 7.60
CA GLU A 15 0.97 22.33 8.68
C GLU A 15 1.21 23.77 8.24
N PHE A 16 2.22 24.01 7.40
CA PHE A 16 2.46 25.32 6.80
C PHE A 16 1.25 25.79 5.97
N VAL A 17 0.79 24.97 5.03
CA VAL A 17 -0.38 25.29 4.17
C VAL A 17 -1.64 25.47 5.02
N MET A 18 -1.84 24.61 6.03
CA MET A 18 -3.00 24.72 6.91
C MET A 18 -2.98 26.02 7.71
N ARG A 19 -1.83 26.44 8.25
CA ARG A 19 -1.70 27.70 8.99
C ARG A 19 -1.89 28.90 8.07
N ALA A 20 -1.30 28.89 6.87
CA ALA A 20 -1.47 29.95 5.88
C ALA A 20 -2.93 30.11 5.44
N ALA A 21 -3.65 29.01 5.20
CA ALA A 21 -5.07 29.05 4.89
C ALA A 21 -5.90 29.62 6.06
N LYS A 22 -5.60 29.20 7.30
CA LYS A 22 -6.27 29.71 8.51
C LYS A 22 -6.11 31.21 8.68
N THR A 23 -4.91 31.75 8.46
CA THR A 23 -4.60 33.17 8.65
C THR A 23 -5.01 34.03 7.47
N CYS A 24 -4.75 33.61 6.24
CA CYS A 24 -4.92 34.44 5.06
C CYS A 24 -6.32 34.35 4.45
N LEU A 25 -7.00 33.20 4.60
CA LEU A 25 -8.30 32.94 3.97
C LEU A 25 -9.45 32.84 4.98
N GLY A 26 -9.19 33.02 6.27
CA GLY A 26 -10.22 33.05 7.31
C GLY A 26 -11.02 31.75 7.46
N VAL A 27 -10.50 30.62 6.96
CA VAL A 27 -11.21 29.32 6.94
C VAL A 27 -11.54 28.78 8.33
N THR A 28 -10.96 29.35 9.38
CA THR A 28 -11.32 29.06 10.79
C THR A 28 -12.69 29.65 11.18
N ALA A 29 -13.08 30.79 10.59
CA ALA A 29 -14.34 31.45 10.88
C ALA A 29 -15.47 31.01 9.92
N ALA A 30 -15.13 30.43 8.77
CA ALA A 30 -16.10 29.93 7.79
C ALA A 30 -17.15 28.95 8.37
N PRO A 31 -16.81 27.99 9.26
CA PRO A 31 -17.82 27.09 9.86
C PRO A 31 -18.77 27.81 10.83
N LEU A 32 -18.31 28.91 11.44
CA LEU A 32 -19.11 29.74 12.35
C LEU A 32 -20.06 30.69 11.58
N LEU A 33 -19.59 31.24 10.45
CA LEU A 33 -20.33 32.23 9.66
C LEU A 33 -21.29 31.61 8.63
N LEU A 34 -20.98 30.42 8.10
CA LEU A 34 -21.77 29.77 7.06
C LEU A 34 -22.75 28.71 7.60
N GLY A 35 -22.94 28.65 8.92
CA GLY A 35 -23.95 27.80 9.57
C GLY A 35 -23.75 26.29 9.40
N GLY A 36 -22.66 25.86 8.77
CA GLY A 36 -22.33 24.45 8.56
C GLY A 36 -21.06 24.11 9.30
N ARG A 37 -21.08 23.01 10.07
CA ARG A 37 -19.85 22.27 10.36
C ARG A 37 -19.23 21.95 9.00
N ALA A 38 -18.22 22.70 8.59
CA ALA A 38 -17.31 22.27 7.53
C ALA A 38 -16.50 21.10 8.12
N GLN A 39 -17.17 19.97 8.28
CA GLN A 39 -16.52 18.69 8.43
C GLN A 39 -15.64 18.59 7.19
N ALA A 40 -14.33 18.54 7.39
CA ALA A 40 -13.41 18.38 6.28
C ALA A 40 -13.92 17.19 5.44
N ALA A 41 -14.27 17.44 4.18
CA ALA A 41 -14.73 16.40 3.24
C ALA A 41 -13.67 15.30 2.98
N PHE A 42 -12.54 15.36 3.69
CA PHE A 42 -11.46 14.39 3.69
C PHE A 42 -11.50 13.43 4.90
N GLU A 43 -12.21 13.77 5.98
CA GLU A 43 -12.46 12.84 7.10
C GLU A 43 -13.70 11.99 6.79
N GLY A 44 -13.57 11.04 5.84
CA GLY A 44 -14.64 10.08 5.54
C GLY A 44 -15.00 9.93 4.07
N SER A 45 -14.19 10.44 3.14
CA SER A 45 -14.40 10.26 1.69
C SER A 45 -14.27 8.80 1.21
N SER A 46 -13.81 7.89 2.07
CA SER A 46 -13.99 6.45 1.84
C SER A 46 -15.21 5.98 2.63
N LYS A 47 -16.29 5.61 1.93
CA LYS A 47 -17.44 4.89 2.53
C LYS A 47 -17.04 3.52 3.09
N LEU A 48 -15.82 3.04 2.81
CA LEU A 48 -15.23 1.93 3.52
C LEU A 48 -14.71 2.44 4.87
N LYS A 49 -15.52 2.29 5.92
CA LYS A 49 -15.08 2.38 7.33
C LYS A 49 -14.12 1.23 7.65
N HIS A 50 -13.02 1.09 6.93
CA HIS A 50 -11.96 0.20 7.34
C HIS A 50 -11.06 0.98 8.28
N VAL A 51 -11.34 0.86 9.59
CA VAL A 51 -10.38 1.31 10.61
C VAL A 51 -9.16 0.40 10.45
N PRO A 52 -7.98 0.94 10.07
CA PRO A 52 -6.80 0.10 9.89
C PRO A 52 -6.47 -0.54 11.25
N THR A 53 -6.56 -1.87 11.32
CA THR A 53 -6.29 -2.63 12.54
C THR A 53 -4.81 -3.00 12.67
N ALA A 54 -4.09 -3.08 11.55
CA ALA A 54 -2.68 -3.39 11.52
C ALA A 54 -1.84 -2.22 12.08
N ARG A 55 -1.07 -2.48 13.14
CA ARG A 55 -0.18 -1.49 13.77
C ARG A 55 1.26 -1.55 13.25
N ASN A 56 1.67 -2.71 12.74
CA ASN A 56 3.02 -2.95 12.23
C ASN A 56 2.92 -3.70 10.91
N VAL A 57 3.79 -3.38 9.96
CA VAL A 57 3.87 -4.01 8.64
C VAL A 57 5.31 -4.43 8.41
N ILE A 58 5.51 -5.69 8.02
CA ILE A 58 6.80 -6.19 7.54
C ILE A 58 6.76 -6.16 6.03
N TYR A 59 7.63 -5.35 5.42
CA TYR A 59 7.75 -5.26 3.97
C TYR A 59 9.00 -6.01 3.52
N LEU A 60 8.79 -7.08 2.76
CA LEU A 60 9.86 -7.88 2.16
C LEU A 60 10.01 -7.48 0.69
N TYR A 61 11.08 -6.75 0.38
CA TYR A 61 11.44 -6.38 -0.98
C TYR A 61 12.68 -7.14 -1.43
N MET A 62 12.52 -7.96 -2.47
CA MET A 62 13.58 -8.80 -3.01
C MET A 62 14.20 -8.12 -4.25
N SER A 63 15.45 -7.67 -4.17
CA SER A 63 16.17 -7.13 -5.33
C SER A 63 16.38 -8.24 -6.36
N GLY A 64 15.94 -8.03 -7.60
CA GLY A 64 15.89 -9.05 -8.65
C GLY A 64 14.59 -9.87 -8.68
N GLY A 65 13.83 -9.86 -7.57
CA GLY A 65 12.51 -10.49 -7.47
C GLY A 65 12.53 -12.02 -7.52
N MET A 66 11.43 -12.61 -7.08
CA MET A 66 11.11 -13.99 -7.37
C MET A 66 10.26 -14.04 -8.64
N SER A 67 10.41 -15.07 -9.48
CA SER A 67 9.51 -15.25 -10.63
C SER A 67 8.09 -15.45 -10.13
N HIS A 68 7.14 -14.63 -10.60
CA HIS A 68 5.74 -14.72 -10.17
C HIS A 68 5.10 -16.03 -10.67
N LEU A 69 5.52 -16.52 -11.84
CA LEU A 69 5.03 -17.77 -12.46
C LEU A 69 5.49 -19.01 -11.68
N ASP A 70 6.68 -18.92 -11.06
CA ASP A 70 7.27 -20.01 -10.29
C ASP A 70 6.93 -19.98 -8.80
N THR A 71 6.02 -19.09 -8.37
CA THR A 71 5.77 -18.83 -6.95
C THR A 71 4.29 -18.66 -6.59
N PHE A 72 3.76 -17.44 -6.72
CA PHE A 72 2.42 -17.04 -6.26
C PHE A 72 1.36 -16.98 -7.36
N ASN A 73 1.76 -17.06 -8.63
CA ASN A 73 0.87 -17.07 -9.79
C ASN A 73 1.24 -18.21 -10.73
N CYS A 74 1.26 -19.44 -10.20
CA CYS A 74 1.47 -20.62 -11.02
C CYS A 74 0.29 -20.82 -11.99
N GLN A 75 0.60 -20.96 -13.27
CA GLN A 75 -0.38 -21.14 -14.35
C GLN A 75 -0.26 -22.55 -14.95
N PRO A 76 -0.79 -23.60 -14.29
CA PRO A 76 -0.68 -24.96 -14.78
C PRO A 76 -1.29 -25.13 -16.18
N GLY A 77 -0.57 -25.80 -17.06
CA GLY A 77 -1.07 -26.19 -18.38
C GLY A 77 -1.06 -25.08 -19.43
N THR A 78 -0.40 -23.95 -19.15
CA THR A 78 -0.15 -22.89 -20.14
C THR A 78 1.29 -22.97 -20.68
N GLU A 79 1.56 -22.34 -21.83
CA GLU A 79 2.90 -22.30 -22.42
C GLU A 79 3.86 -21.46 -21.56
N GLU A 80 3.33 -20.48 -20.84
CA GLU A 80 4.04 -19.57 -19.96
C GLU A 80 4.31 -20.17 -18.59
N ALA A 81 3.80 -21.37 -18.30
CA ALA A 81 4.03 -22.06 -17.04
C ALA A 81 5.53 -22.29 -16.82
N GLY A 82 6.05 -21.82 -15.68
CA GLY A 82 7.42 -22.10 -15.30
C GLY A 82 7.62 -23.58 -14.90
N PRO A 83 8.88 -24.07 -14.83
CA PRO A 83 9.21 -25.49 -14.68
C PRO A 83 9.06 -26.01 -13.25
N VAL A 84 7.99 -25.61 -12.55
CA VAL A 84 7.73 -25.98 -11.15
C VAL A 84 6.47 -26.82 -11.05
N GLN A 85 6.45 -27.78 -10.13
CA GLN A 85 5.19 -28.45 -9.79
C GLN A 85 4.33 -27.53 -8.93
N HIS A 86 3.02 -27.78 -8.98
CA HIS A 86 2.03 -26.98 -8.27
C HIS A 86 1.38 -27.79 -7.16
N ILE A 87 1.32 -27.22 -5.97
CA ILE A 87 0.71 -27.81 -4.79
C ILE A 87 -0.59 -27.10 -4.44
N LYS A 88 -1.57 -27.88 -3.97
CA LYS A 88 -2.78 -27.34 -3.37
C LYS A 88 -2.44 -26.59 -2.08
N THR A 89 -3.20 -25.54 -1.80
CA THR A 89 -3.03 -24.75 -0.58
C THR A 89 -4.23 -24.91 0.35
N SER A 90 -4.14 -24.28 1.53
CA SER A 90 -5.26 -24.17 2.47
C SER A 90 -6.37 -23.21 2.01
N ALA A 91 -6.18 -22.46 0.93
CA ALA A 91 -7.22 -21.62 0.32
C ALA A 91 -7.77 -22.32 -0.94
N ASP A 92 -9.10 -22.36 -1.04
CA ASP A 92 -9.77 -23.02 -2.16
C ASP A 92 -9.42 -22.35 -3.49
N GLY A 93 -9.10 -23.18 -4.49
CA GLY A 93 -8.76 -22.71 -5.84
C GLY A 93 -7.39 -22.06 -5.99
N VAL A 94 -6.60 -21.91 -4.92
CA VAL A 94 -5.24 -21.35 -5.00
C VAL A 94 -4.21 -22.47 -5.09
N LEU A 95 -3.36 -22.38 -6.11
CA LEU A 95 -2.18 -23.23 -6.32
C LEU A 95 -0.91 -22.40 -6.13
N LEU A 96 0.09 -23.00 -5.50
CA LEU A 96 1.42 -22.40 -5.33
C LEU A 96 2.50 -23.36 -5.82
N SER A 97 3.69 -22.83 -5.99
CA SER A 97 4.90 -23.61 -6.27
C SER A 97 5.22 -24.61 -5.17
N GLU A 98 5.74 -25.78 -5.57
CA GLU A 98 6.22 -26.83 -4.67
C GLU A 98 7.30 -26.35 -3.69
N TYR A 99 8.01 -25.26 -4.00
CA TYR A 99 9.02 -24.64 -3.14
C TYR A 99 8.45 -23.82 -1.97
N LEU A 100 7.13 -23.62 -1.92
CA LEU A 100 6.46 -22.83 -0.87
C LEU A 100 5.51 -23.66 0.01
N PRO A 101 5.91 -24.85 0.52
CA PRO A 101 4.98 -25.74 1.23
C PRO A 101 4.48 -25.16 2.54
N ASN A 102 5.31 -24.38 3.25
CA ASN A 102 4.92 -23.72 4.50
C ASN A 102 3.91 -22.59 4.23
N THR A 103 4.10 -21.84 3.15
CA THR A 103 3.19 -20.78 2.73
C THR A 103 1.84 -21.34 2.27
N ALA A 104 1.86 -22.44 1.50
CA ALA A 104 0.64 -23.13 1.07
C ALA A 104 -0.27 -23.53 2.25
N ARG A 105 0.30 -24.00 3.36
CA ARG A 105 -0.46 -24.33 4.58
C ARG A 105 -1.10 -23.10 5.25
N GLN A 106 -0.59 -21.90 4.99
CA GLN A 106 -1.07 -20.64 5.60
C GLN A 106 -1.92 -19.79 4.65
N MET A 107 -2.17 -20.26 3.42
CA MET A 107 -2.84 -19.51 2.36
C MET A 107 -4.24 -18.98 2.72
N HIS A 108 -4.98 -19.63 3.64
CA HIS A 108 -6.26 -19.10 4.17
C HIS A 108 -6.14 -17.76 4.91
N ASN A 109 -4.92 -17.36 5.31
CA ASN A 109 -4.62 -16.06 5.94
C ASN A 109 -4.01 -15.04 4.95
N VAL A 110 -3.83 -15.41 3.69
CA VAL A 110 -3.06 -14.63 2.72
C VAL A 110 -3.97 -14.14 1.60
N ALA A 111 -3.77 -12.90 1.17
CA ALA A 111 -4.37 -12.35 -0.04
C ALA A 111 -3.30 -12.23 -1.13
N ILE A 112 -3.54 -12.85 -2.29
CA ILE A 112 -2.68 -12.73 -3.48
C ILE A 112 -3.24 -11.64 -4.40
N ILE A 113 -2.35 -10.79 -4.92
CA ILE A 113 -2.70 -9.73 -5.88
C ILE A 113 -1.95 -9.99 -7.20
N ASN A 114 -2.66 -10.56 -8.18
CA ASN A 114 -2.11 -10.89 -9.50
C ASN A 114 -2.51 -9.86 -10.59
N SER A 115 -3.13 -8.75 -10.21
CA SER A 115 -3.65 -7.73 -11.14
C SER A 115 -2.67 -6.58 -11.40
N MET A 116 -1.41 -6.68 -10.97
CA MET A 116 -0.43 -5.62 -11.17
C MET A 116 0.14 -5.67 -12.59
N SER A 117 0.22 -4.51 -13.24
CA SER A 117 0.82 -4.35 -14.57
C SER A 117 1.64 -3.06 -14.61
N SER A 118 2.70 -3.06 -15.39
CA SER A 118 3.62 -1.93 -15.55
C SER A 118 4.23 -1.92 -16.93
N THR A 119 4.46 -0.73 -17.48
CA THR A 119 5.19 -0.51 -18.73
C THR A 119 6.67 -0.18 -18.50
N GLN A 120 7.14 -0.19 -17.25
CA GLN A 120 8.51 0.16 -16.90
C GLN A 120 9.46 -1.02 -17.13
N GLY A 121 10.18 -1.01 -18.26
CA GLY A 121 11.08 -2.10 -18.64
C GLY A 121 12.47 -2.08 -17.97
N ALA A 122 12.83 -1.02 -17.27
CA ALA A 122 14.14 -0.87 -16.63
C ALA A 122 14.03 -0.88 -15.10
N HIS A 123 14.98 -1.55 -14.45
CA HIS A 123 14.93 -1.86 -13.02
C HIS A 123 14.74 -0.62 -12.14
N ALA A 124 15.50 0.46 -12.37
CA ALA A 124 15.43 1.66 -11.55
C ALA A 124 14.03 2.32 -11.61
N GLN A 125 13.48 2.42 -12.82
CA GLN A 125 12.16 3.00 -13.07
C GLN A 125 11.05 2.12 -12.52
N GLY A 126 11.15 0.79 -12.68
CA GLY A 126 10.19 -0.17 -12.13
C GLY A 126 10.17 -0.12 -10.60
N ASN A 127 11.34 -0.07 -9.97
CA ASN A 127 11.46 0.04 -8.53
C ASN A 127 10.84 1.34 -8.00
N TYR A 128 11.13 2.47 -8.65
CA TYR A 128 10.52 3.75 -8.28
C TYR A 128 9.00 3.69 -8.41
N PHE A 129 8.49 3.14 -9.51
CA PHE A 129 7.05 2.99 -9.75
C PHE A 129 6.37 2.12 -8.70
N MET A 130 6.92 0.96 -8.36
CA MET A 130 6.32 0.05 -7.36
C MET A 130 6.26 0.66 -5.95
N HIS A 131 7.23 1.49 -5.57
CA HIS A 131 7.27 2.11 -4.25
C HIS A 131 6.43 3.38 -4.15
N THR A 132 6.28 4.12 -5.25
CA THR A 132 5.69 5.47 -5.22
C THR A 132 4.36 5.56 -5.96
N SER A 133 4.06 4.60 -6.83
CA SER A 133 2.98 4.67 -7.83
C SER A 133 3.12 5.81 -8.85
N TYR A 134 4.30 6.43 -8.98
CA TYR A 134 4.61 7.45 -9.99
C TYR A 134 5.65 6.94 -10.97
N THR A 135 5.55 7.32 -12.23
CA THR A 135 6.59 7.02 -13.22
C THR A 135 7.76 7.98 -13.06
N LEU A 136 8.98 7.44 -13.04
CA LEU A 136 10.20 8.23 -13.04
C LEU A 136 10.35 8.88 -14.42
N ARG A 137 10.46 10.21 -14.45
CA ARG A 137 10.63 11.03 -15.66
C ARG A 137 12.08 11.40 -15.88
#